data_AF-A0A939GB65-F1
#
_entry.id   AF-A0A939GB65-F1
#
_cell.length_a   1.000
_cell.length_b   1.000
_cell.length_c   1.000
_cell.angle_alpha   90.00
_cell.angle_beta   90.00
_cell.angle_gamma   90.00
#
_symmetry.space_group_name_H-M   'P 1'
#
loop_
_entity.id
_entity.type
_entity.pdbx_description
1 polymer ?
#
loop_
_entity_poly.entity_id
_entity_poly.type
_entity_poly.pdbx_seq_one_letter_code
_entity_poly.pdbx_strand_id
1 'polypeptide(L)'
;MKLFTFTLLLFTFCLNAAFCQQAENPDNEKSSLERFLSRNGEMILLTDYKLPNMNLGLSGVAEAKIRRASIATETKFYYALSKERQFSSMNWFIEYSDLLEIIKAVAVLKSGFADAVKGEAFYKENRFATKDGVRVGYFIEDGKAKWFITADRNINTPIFKLAGTVLFNEVALLEKTLFEGRHKIEELMNQK
;
A
#
# COMPACT_ATOMS: atom_id res chain seq x y z
N MET A 1 31.66 1.43 53.42
CA MET A 1 30.81 0.54 52.59
C MET A 1 29.56 1.22 52.01
N LYS A 2 28.77 1.99 52.78
CA LYS A 2 27.53 2.63 52.27
C LYS A 2 27.72 3.63 51.11
N LEU A 3 28.86 4.34 51.07
CA LEU A 3 29.15 5.31 50.00
C LEU A 3 29.49 4.63 48.66
N PHE A 4 30.17 3.48 48.70
CA PHE A 4 30.60 2.73 47.51
C PHE A 4 29.43 1.99 46.84
N THR A 5 28.48 1.50 47.64
CA THR A 5 27.22 0.93 47.14
C THR A 5 26.32 1.96 46.46
N PHE A 6 26.38 3.23 46.88
CA PHE A 6 25.56 4.29 46.28
C PHE A 6 26.10 4.73 44.92
N THR A 7 27.43 4.76 44.75
CA THR A 7 28.08 5.08 43.47
C THR A 7 27.86 3.97 42.43
N LEU A 8 27.89 2.70 42.86
CA LEU A 8 27.65 1.56 41.98
C LEU A 8 26.19 1.49 41.49
N LEU A 9 25.23 1.89 42.33
CA LEU A 9 23.80 1.94 41.98
C LEU A 9 23.48 3.09 41.00
N LEU A 10 24.17 4.23 41.12
CA LEU A 10 24.02 5.34 40.17
C LEU A 10 24.58 4.99 38.79
N PHE A 11 25.69 4.25 38.74
CA PHE A 11 26.35 3.86 37.49
C PHE A 11 25.52 2.85 36.67
N THR A 12 24.82 1.93 37.34
CA THR A 12 23.87 1.00 36.67
C THR A 12 22.59 1.68 36.21
N PHE A 13 22.16 2.78 36.83
CA PHE A 13 20.99 3.54 36.36
C PHE A 13 21.29 4.35 35.09
N CYS A 14 22.51 4.90 34.96
CA CYS A 14 22.92 5.65 33.77
C CYS A 14 23.10 4.78 32.51
N LEU A 15 23.50 3.51 32.66
CA LEU A 15 23.69 2.59 31.53
C LEU A 15 22.36 2.12 30.90
N ASN A 16 21.26 2.12 31.65
CA ASN A 16 19.93 1.75 31.13
C ASN A 16 19.22 2.91 30.41
N ALA A 17 19.62 4.15 30.65
CA ALA A 17 19.06 5.31 29.94
C ALA A 17 19.58 5.46 28.49
N ALA A 18 20.65 4.76 28.14
CA ALA A 18 21.26 4.84 26.80
C ALA A 18 20.64 3.87 25.77
N PHE A 19 19.70 3.00 26.17
CA PHE A 19 19.14 1.94 25.31
C PHE A 19 17.69 2.18 24.84
N CYS A 20 17.19 3.43 24.88
CA CYS A 20 15.84 3.74 24.40
C CYS A 20 15.78 5.09 23.66
N GLN A 21 16.59 5.22 22.60
CA GLN A 21 16.35 6.20 21.54
C GLN A 21 16.70 5.54 20.20
N GLN A 22 16.00 4.46 19.86
CA GLN A 22 15.82 4.13 18.46
C GLN A 22 14.92 5.25 17.91
N ALA A 23 15.51 6.30 17.34
CA ALA A 23 14.74 7.34 16.68
C ALA A 23 13.94 6.67 15.57
N GLU A 24 12.62 6.56 15.73
CA GLU A 24 11.72 6.28 14.63
C GLU A 24 11.98 7.34 13.57
N ASN A 25 12.48 6.92 12.41
CA ASN A 25 12.77 7.83 11.32
C ASN A 25 11.41 8.30 10.77
N PRO A 26 11.00 9.57 10.95
CA PRO A 26 9.64 10.03 10.63
C PRO A 26 9.31 9.90 9.13
N ASP A 27 10.32 9.71 8.29
CA ASP A 27 10.15 9.46 6.85
C ASP A 27 9.72 8.02 6.51
N ASN A 28 9.76 7.08 7.46
CA ASN A 28 9.22 5.73 7.26
C ASN A 28 7.68 5.67 7.33
N GLU A 29 7.02 6.70 7.87
CA GLU A 29 5.56 6.76 7.93
C GLU A 29 4.93 7.38 6.68
N LYS A 30 5.70 8.15 5.90
CA LYS A 30 5.24 8.84 4.69
C LYS A 30 5.24 7.93 3.45
N SER A 31 4.33 8.19 2.52
CA SER A 31 4.25 7.54 1.21
C SER A 31 5.30 8.07 0.28
N SER A 32 5.63 7.30 -0.75
CA SER A 32 6.51 7.79 -1.81
C SER A 32 6.01 9.12 -2.36
N LEU A 33 4.69 9.28 -2.53
CA LEU A 33 4.12 10.57 -2.93
C LEU A 33 4.35 11.65 -1.86
N GLU A 34 3.99 11.42 -0.60
CA GLU A 34 4.18 12.43 0.46
C GLU A 34 5.65 12.82 0.62
N ARG A 35 6.58 11.87 0.56
CA ARG A 35 8.02 12.13 0.57
C ARG A 35 8.42 12.99 -0.61
N PHE A 36 7.96 12.62 -1.82
CA PHE A 36 8.24 13.38 -3.04
C PHE A 36 7.72 14.83 -2.94
N LEU A 37 6.53 15.04 -2.39
CA LEU A 37 5.89 16.35 -2.26
C LEU A 37 6.39 17.18 -1.08
N SER A 38 7.06 16.58 -0.09
CA SER A 38 7.56 17.28 1.10
C SER A 38 8.82 18.13 0.86
N ARG A 39 9.26 18.27 -0.39
CA ARG A 39 10.45 19.03 -0.76
C ARG A 39 10.18 20.53 -0.70
N ASN A 40 10.84 21.19 0.25
CA ASN A 40 10.65 22.61 0.52
C ASN A 40 11.34 23.49 -0.54
N GLY A 41 10.70 24.60 -0.91
CA GLY A 41 11.28 25.62 -1.79
C GLY A 41 11.27 25.27 -3.29
N GLU A 42 10.70 24.13 -3.67
CA GLU A 42 10.58 23.74 -5.08
C GLU A 42 9.13 23.88 -5.59
N MET A 43 8.97 24.26 -6.86
CA MET A 43 7.66 24.26 -7.51
C MET A 43 7.24 22.83 -7.85
N ILE A 44 6.03 22.46 -7.43
CA ILE A 44 5.45 21.13 -7.65
C ILE A 44 4.33 21.23 -8.69
N LEU A 45 4.42 20.44 -9.76
CA LEU A 45 3.33 20.25 -10.73
C LEU A 45 2.72 18.86 -10.58
N LEU A 46 1.41 18.81 -10.33
CA LEU A 46 0.63 17.56 -10.32
C LEU A 46 -0.28 17.53 -11.55
N THR A 47 -0.20 16.48 -12.35
CA THR A 47 -1.08 16.24 -13.51
C THR A 47 -1.79 14.91 -13.35
N ASP A 48 -3.12 14.93 -13.35
CA ASP A 48 -3.95 13.72 -13.26
C ASP A 48 -4.50 13.34 -14.62
N TYR A 49 -4.40 12.05 -14.97
CA TYR A 49 -4.93 11.44 -16.19
C TYR A 49 -5.98 10.39 -15.81
N LYS A 50 -7.22 10.59 -16.22
CA LYS A 50 -8.32 9.69 -15.88
C LYS A 50 -8.17 8.33 -16.59
N LEU A 51 -8.42 7.25 -15.86
CA LEU A 51 -8.59 5.90 -16.42
C LEU A 51 -10.08 5.51 -16.40
N PRO A 52 -10.48 4.47 -17.16
CA PRO A 52 -11.85 3.96 -17.08
C PRO A 52 -12.23 3.56 -15.65
N ASN A 53 -13.47 3.85 -15.26
CA ASN A 53 -14.01 3.45 -13.97
C ASN A 53 -14.14 1.91 -13.90
N MET A 54 -13.90 1.35 -12.72
CA MET A 54 -14.03 -0.09 -12.46
C MET A 54 -15.37 -0.39 -11.80
N ASN A 55 -16.17 -1.23 -12.46
CA ASN A 55 -17.37 -1.79 -11.85
C ASN A 55 -17.01 -3.01 -10.99
N LEU A 56 -17.17 -2.90 -9.67
CA LEU A 56 -16.89 -3.95 -8.70
C LEU A 56 -18.16 -4.74 -8.30
N GLY A 57 -19.23 -4.62 -9.09
CA GLY A 57 -20.53 -5.23 -8.83
C GLY A 57 -21.16 -4.66 -7.56
N LEU A 58 -21.55 -5.55 -6.65
CA LEU A 58 -22.16 -5.18 -5.35
C LEU A 58 -21.23 -4.33 -4.46
N SER A 59 -19.92 -4.31 -4.76
CA SER A 59 -18.95 -3.49 -4.03
C SER A 59 -18.91 -2.03 -4.52
N GLY A 60 -19.70 -1.67 -5.53
CA GLY A 60 -19.81 -0.31 -6.09
C GLY A 60 -18.85 -0.05 -7.25
N VAL A 61 -18.58 1.24 -7.50
CA VAL A 61 -17.64 1.70 -8.52
C VAL A 61 -16.38 2.24 -7.85
N ALA A 62 -15.22 1.85 -8.34
CA ALA A 62 -13.95 2.48 -7.99
C ALA A 62 -13.43 3.25 -9.20
N GLU A 63 -12.80 4.39 -8.97
CA GLU A 63 -12.16 5.15 -10.04
C GLU A 63 -10.65 4.91 -10.00
N ALA A 64 -10.04 5.00 -11.17
CA ALA A 64 -8.61 4.90 -11.33
C ALA A 64 -8.10 6.13 -12.08
N LYS A 65 -6.87 6.54 -11.77
CA LYS A 65 -6.17 7.59 -12.50
C LYS A 65 -4.67 7.40 -12.43
N ILE A 66 -3.95 8.02 -13.34
CA ILE A 66 -2.50 8.20 -13.23
C ILE A 66 -2.22 9.62 -12.76
N ARG A 67 -1.40 9.76 -11.72
CA ARG A 67 -0.85 11.05 -11.29
C ARG A 67 0.61 11.13 -11.71
N ARG A 68 0.95 12.14 -12.51
CA ARG A 68 2.32 12.58 -12.75
C ARG A 68 2.65 13.69 -11.75
N ALA A 69 3.71 13.52 -10.97
CA ALA A 69 4.24 14.54 -10.08
C ALA A 69 5.62 14.96 -10.56
N SER A 70 5.80 16.26 -10.79
CA SER A 70 7.05 16.82 -11.32
C SER A 70 7.57 17.91 -10.38
N ILE A 71 8.87 17.83 -10.06
CA ILE A 71 9.62 18.78 -9.24
C ILE A 71 10.94 19.02 -9.94
N ALA A 72 11.21 20.26 -10.33
CA ALA A 72 12.37 20.62 -11.15
C ALA A 72 12.52 19.68 -12.37
N THR A 73 13.58 18.87 -12.42
CA THR A 73 13.85 17.90 -13.50
C THR A 73 13.35 16.49 -13.20
N GLU A 74 12.87 16.23 -11.98
CA GLU A 74 12.40 14.92 -11.57
C GLU A 74 10.91 14.76 -11.86
N THR A 75 10.53 13.61 -12.40
CA THR A 75 9.14 13.25 -12.60
C THR A 75 8.89 11.82 -12.12
N LYS A 76 7.87 11.67 -11.28
CA LYS A 76 7.37 10.37 -10.81
C LYS A 76 5.94 10.16 -11.27
N PHE A 77 5.59 8.89 -11.47
CA PHE A 77 4.26 8.47 -11.86
C PHE A 77 3.67 7.57 -10.77
N TYR A 78 2.40 7.81 -10.49
CA TYR A 78 1.64 7.07 -9.49
C TYR A 78 0.34 6.58 -10.10
N TYR A 79 0.06 5.30 -9.94
CA TYR A 79 -1.27 4.75 -10.18
C TYR A 79 -2.12 5.03 -8.95
N ALA A 80 -3.28 5.64 -9.16
CA ALA A 80 -4.17 6.03 -8.08
C ALA A 80 -5.50 5.30 -8.17
N LEU A 81 -5.98 4.85 -7.02
CA LEU A 81 -7.27 4.23 -6.83
C LEU A 81 -8.10 5.10 -5.89
N SER A 82 -9.31 5.43 -6.32
CA SER A 82 -10.30 6.11 -5.49
C SER A 82 -11.55 5.25 -5.31
N LYS A 83 -12.07 5.25 -4.09
CA LYS A 83 -13.39 4.67 -3.81
C LYS A 83 -14.14 5.58 -2.85
N GLU A 84 -15.33 6.00 -3.28
CA GLU A 84 -16.23 6.76 -2.42
C GLU A 84 -16.78 5.90 -1.29
N ARG A 85 -16.98 6.53 -0.14
CA ARG A 85 -17.68 6.00 1.03
C ARG A 85 -18.70 7.04 1.49
N GLN A 86 -19.66 6.60 2.31
CA GLN A 86 -20.75 7.43 2.81
C GLN A 86 -20.31 8.75 3.46
N PHE A 87 -19.09 8.82 4.03
CA PHE A 87 -18.57 10.02 4.70
C PHE A 87 -17.12 10.38 4.35
N SER A 88 -16.48 9.67 3.40
CA SER A 88 -15.10 9.96 2.98
C SER A 88 -14.79 9.39 1.60
N SER A 89 -13.75 9.90 0.95
CA SER A 89 -13.15 9.25 -0.21
C SER A 89 -11.82 8.65 0.19
N MET A 90 -11.62 7.39 -0.18
CA MET A 90 -10.32 6.77 -0.04
C MET A 90 -9.54 7.00 -1.32
N ASN A 91 -8.39 7.67 -1.24
CA ASN A 91 -7.50 7.91 -2.37
C ASN A 91 -6.13 7.34 -2.05
N TRP A 92 -5.65 6.43 -2.90
CA TRP A 92 -4.32 5.84 -2.77
C TRP A 92 -3.45 6.18 -3.95
N PHE A 93 -2.16 6.29 -3.71
CA PHE A 93 -1.15 6.51 -4.73
C PHE A 93 -0.08 5.44 -4.62
N ILE A 94 0.07 4.65 -5.67
CA ILE A 94 1.02 3.55 -5.79
C ILE A 94 2.08 4.00 -6.79
N GLU A 95 3.34 4.13 -6.35
CA GLU A 95 4.44 4.48 -7.26
C GLU A 95 4.59 3.42 -8.35
N TYR A 96 5.04 3.83 -9.55
CA TYR A 96 5.23 2.91 -10.67
C TYR A 96 6.08 1.66 -10.33
N SER A 97 7.16 1.81 -9.56
CA SER A 97 7.96 0.66 -9.10
C SER A 97 7.15 -0.33 -8.28
N ASP A 98 6.37 0.17 -7.31
CA ASP A 98 5.49 -0.63 -6.46
C ASP A 98 4.39 -1.30 -7.27
N LEU A 99 3.84 -0.62 -8.28
CA LEU A 99 2.86 -1.20 -9.20
C LEU A 99 3.43 -2.42 -9.93
N LEU A 100 4.68 -2.37 -10.39
CA LEU A 100 5.34 -3.49 -11.05
C LEU A 100 5.54 -4.68 -10.10
N GLU A 101 5.88 -4.42 -8.84
CA GLU A 101 6.00 -5.46 -7.82
C GLU A 101 4.64 -6.10 -7.50
N ILE A 102 3.59 -5.30 -7.36
CA ILE A 102 2.22 -5.77 -7.14
C ILE A 102 1.76 -6.66 -8.28
N ILE A 103 2.01 -6.27 -9.54
CA ILE A 103 1.66 -7.09 -10.71
C ILE A 103 2.35 -8.46 -10.66
N LYS A 104 3.65 -8.50 -10.33
CA LYS A 104 4.40 -9.76 -10.18
C LYS A 104 3.83 -10.60 -9.02
N ALA A 105 3.52 -9.98 -7.90
CA ALA A 105 2.97 -10.65 -6.73
C ALA A 105 1.60 -11.26 -7.02
N VAL A 106 0.72 -10.56 -7.75
CA VAL A 106 -0.60 -11.08 -8.16
C VAL A 106 -0.44 -12.35 -9.01
N ALA A 107 0.54 -12.40 -9.92
CA ALA A 107 0.80 -13.60 -10.71
C ALA A 107 1.23 -14.79 -9.82
N VAL A 108 2.10 -14.56 -8.84
CA VAL A 108 2.51 -15.60 -7.88
C VAL A 108 1.33 -16.06 -7.03
N LEU A 109 0.54 -15.13 -6.49
CA LEU A 109 -0.65 -15.43 -5.67
C LEU A 109 -1.67 -16.27 -6.45
N LYS A 110 -1.90 -15.91 -7.72
CA LYS A 110 -2.81 -16.62 -8.62
C LYS A 110 -2.35 -18.06 -8.89
N SER A 111 -1.04 -18.29 -9.02
CA SER A 111 -0.50 -19.64 -9.23
C SER A 111 -0.80 -20.60 -8.06
N GLY A 112 -0.79 -20.10 -6.82
CA GLY A 112 -1.11 -20.90 -5.63
C GLY A 112 -2.60 -20.93 -5.24
N PHE A 113 -3.46 -20.17 -5.93
CA PHE A 113 -4.84 -19.96 -5.53
C PHE A 113 -5.71 -21.23 -5.61
N ALA A 114 -5.49 -22.07 -6.63
CA ALA A 114 -6.26 -23.30 -6.83
C ALA A 114 -6.09 -24.32 -5.69
N ASP A 115 -4.92 -24.34 -5.05
CA ASP A 115 -4.68 -25.16 -3.86
C ASP A 115 -5.19 -24.49 -2.59
N ALA A 116 -5.09 -23.16 -2.50
CA ALA A 116 -5.54 -22.42 -1.34
C ALA A 116 -7.05 -22.58 -1.07
N VAL A 117 -7.87 -22.69 -2.12
CA VAL A 117 -9.33 -22.88 -2.01
C VAL A 117 -9.76 -24.27 -1.53
N LYS A 118 -8.85 -25.24 -1.43
CA LYS A 118 -9.15 -26.59 -0.94
C LYS A 118 -9.13 -26.65 0.60
N GLY A 119 -9.94 -27.53 1.20
CA GLY A 119 -9.94 -27.79 2.65
C GLY A 119 -10.92 -26.93 3.46
N GLU A 120 -11.00 -27.21 4.78
CA GLU A 120 -12.14 -26.82 5.62
C GLU A 120 -11.85 -25.65 6.59
N ALA A 121 -10.77 -24.90 6.38
CA ALA A 121 -10.46 -23.77 7.26
C ALA A 121 -11.52 -22.66 7.14
N PHE A 122 -11.99 -22.16 8.29
CA PHE A 122 -12.95 -21.06 8.38
C PHE A 122 -12.46 -19.78 7.67
N TYR A 123 -11.16 -19.50 7.77
CA TYR A 123 -10.52 -18.37 7.12
C TYR A 123 -9.13 -18.73 6.61
N LYS A 124 -8.82 -18.29 5.40
CA LYS A 124 -7.46 -18.29 4.85
C LYS A 124 -7.17 -16.97 4.18
N GLU A 125 -5.93 -16.51 4.26
CA GLU A 125 -5.48 -15.31 3.55
C GLU A 125 -4.07 -15.54 3.01
N ASN A 126 -3.82 -15.05 1.80
CA ASN A 126 -2.48 -14.92 1.26
C ASN A 126 -2.33 -13.56 0.61
N ARG A 127 -1.25 -12.85 0.95
CA ARG A 127 -1.04 -11.46 0.55
C ARG A 127 0.43 -11.13 0.36
N PHE A 128 0.66 -10.11 -0.45
CA PHE A 128 1.91 -9.41 -0.61
C PHE A 128 1.76 -7.98 -0.09
N ALA A 129 2.85 -7.39 0.40
CA ALA A 129 2.90 -6.02 0.85
C ALA A 129 4.14 -5.30 0.28
N THR A 130 3.96 -4.10 -0.28
CA THR A 130 5.07 -3.25 -0.69
C THR A 130 5.67 -2.53 0.52
N LYS A 131 6.86 -1.93 0.33
CA LYS A 131 7.52 -1.13 1.36
C LYS A 131 6.65 0.04 1.84
N ASP A 132 5.85 0.62 0.96
CA ASP A 132 4.99 1.77 1.26
C ASP A 132 3.65 1.39 1.90
N GLY A 133 3.44 0.10 2.20
CA GLY A 133 2.27 -0.40 2.91
C GLY A 133 1.08 -0.75 2.01
N VAL A 134 1.27 -0.77 0.69
CA VAL A 134 0.25 -1.27 -0.24
C VAL A 134 0.21 -2.79 -0.15
N ARG A 135 -0.96 -3.37 0.11
CA ARG A 135 -1.18 -4.80 0.23
C ARG A 135 -2.13 -5.28 -0.86
N VAL A 136 -1.80 -6.43 -1.45
CA VAL A 136 -2.62 -7.11 -2.45
C VAL A 136 -2.71 -8.58 -2.09
N GLY A 137 -3.87 -9.20 -2.28
CA GLY A 137 -4.06 -10.58 -1.85
C GLY A 137 -5.41 -11.15 -2.18
N TYR A 138 -5.66 -12.33 -1.62
CA TYR A 138 -6.98 -12.91 -1.52
C TYR A 138 -7.21 -13.43 -0.11
N PHE A 139 -8.48 -13.48 0.26
CA PHE A 139 -8.93 -14.26 1.40
C PHE A 139 -10.05 -15.21 1.01
N ILE A 140 -10.19 -16.29 1.77
CA ILE A 140 -11.26 -17.28 1.66
C ILE A 140 -11.95 -17.30 3.02
N GLU A 141 -13.25 -17.06 3.03
CA GLU A 141 -14.11 -17.13 4.21
C GLU A 141 -15.34 -17.96 3.85
N ASP A 142 -15.66 -18.97 4.66
CA ASP A 142 -16.80 -19.87 4.43
C ASP A 142 -16.86 -20.40 2.98
N GLY A 143 -15.70 -20.81 2.46
CA GLY A 143 -15.54 -21.32 1.10
C GLY A 143 -15.64 -20.28 -0.01
N LYS A 144 -15.84 -18.99 0.31
CA LYS A 144 -15.96 -17.90 -0.66
C LYS A 144 -14.66 -17.10 -0.71
N ALA A 145 -14.04 -17.07 -1.88
CA ALA A 145 -12.84 -16.29 -2.11
C ALA A 145 -13.17 -14.86 -2.55
N LYS A 146 -12.37 -13.89 -2.07
CA LYS A 146 -12.35 -12.51 -2.57
C LYS A 146 -10.92 -12.04 -2.71
N TRP A 147 -10.66 -11.34 -3.81
CA TRP A 147 -9.39 -10.66 -4.06
C TRP A 147 -9.46 -9.23 -3.54
N PHE A 148 -8.33 -8.66 -3.16
CA PHE A 148 -8.28 -7.34 -2.58
C PHE A 148 -7.02 -6.57 -2.89
N ILE A 149 -7.14 -5.24 -2.86
CA ILE A 149 -6.02 -4.30 -2.74
C ILE A 149 -6.37 -3.23 -1.71
N THR A 150 -5.38 -2.85 -0.91
CA THR A 150 -5.48 -1.78 0.09
C THR A 150 -4.15 -1.04 0.23
N ALA A 151 -4.19 0.27 0.46
CA ALA A 151 -3.01 1.03 0.91
C ALA A 151 -3.24 1.67 2.28
N ASP A 152 -4.14 1.10 3.08
CA ASP A 152 -4.40 1.58 4.42
C ASP A 152 -3.30 1.14 5.39
N ARG A 153 -2.48 2.12 5.78
CA ARG A 153 -1.38 1.95 6.74
C ARG A 153 -1.87 1.81 8.17
N ASN A 154 -3.07 2.31 8.46
CA ASN A 154 -3.66 2.27 9.79
C ASN A 154 -4.44 0.97 10.04
N ILE A 155 -4.57 0.10 9.03
CA ILE A 155 -5.08 -1.25 9.22
C ILE A 155 -3.98 -2.08 9.91
N ASN A 156 -4.00 -2.03 11.24
CA ASN A 156 -3.30 -2.96 12.14
C ASN A 156 -4.12 -4.23 12.40
N THR A 157 -5.22 -4.44 11.67
CA THR A 157 -6.02 -5.65 11.87
C THR A 157 -5.43 -6.81 11.06
N PRO A 158 -5.38 -8.02 11.64
CA PRO A 158 -4.81 -9.19 10.97
C PRO A 158 -5.70 -9.76 9.85
N ILE A 159 -6.94 -9.27 9.70
CA ILE A 159 -7.98 -9.80 8.80
C ILE A 159 -8.53 -8.68 7.91
N PHE A 160 -8.30 -8.77 6.59
CA PHE A 160 -8.58 -7.70 5.64
C PHE A 160 -10.02 -7.72 5.09
N LYS A 161 -11.00 -7.52 5.98
CA LYS A 161 -12.43 -7.36 5.64
C LYS A 161 -12.94 -5.91 5.73
N LEU A 162 -12.03 -4.94 5.87
CA LEU A 162 -12.37 -3.65 6.46
C LEU A 162 -12.48 -2.49 5.48
N ALA A 163 -13.10 -1.43 6.01
CA ALA A 163 -13.32 -0.12 5.41
C ALA A 163 -11.99 0.51 4.98
N GLY A 164 -11.55 0.18 3.76
CA GLY A 164 -10.16 0.37 3.43
C GLY A 164 -9.70 -0.41 2.24
N THR A 165 -10.59 -1.07 1.53
CA THR A 165 -10.20 -2.19 0.68
C THR A 165 -11.06 -2.16 -0.56
N VAL A 166 -10.42 -2.21 -1.72
CA VAL A 166 -11.10 -2.46 -2.97
C VAL A 166 -11.16 -3.98 -3.14
N LEU A 167 -12.37 -4.51 -3.16
CA LEU A 167 -12.65 -5.94 -3.27
C LEU A 167 -13.00 -6.29 -4.70
N PHE A 168 -12.42 -7.39 -5.18
CA PHE A 168 -12.64 -7.95 -6.50
C PHE A 168 -13.16 -9.37 -6.35
N ASN A 169 -14.24 -9.69 -7.07
CA ASN A 169 -14.77 -11.05 -7.11
C ASN A 169 -13.90 -11.97 -7.98
N GLU A 170 -13.23 -11.38 -8.98
CA GLU A 170 -12.40 -12.10 -9.94
C GLU A 170 -11.01 -11.46 -10.03
N VAL A 171 -9.97 -12.30 -10.01
CA VAL A 171 -8.58 -11.85 -10.18
C VAL A 171 -8.36 -11.16 -11.52
N ALA A 172 -9.12 -11.54 -12.56
CA ALA A 172 -9.00 -10.97 -13.90
C ALA A 172 -9.28 -9.45 -13.92
N LEU A 173 -10.24 -8.98 -13.11
CA LEU A 173 -10.54 -7.54 -13.01
C LEU A 173 -9.40 -6.77 -12.31
N LEU A 174 -8.83 -7.37 -11.26
CA LEU A 174 -7.67 -6.80 -10.57
C LEU A 174 -6.44 -6.75 -11.50
N GLU A 175 -6.13 -7.84 -12.19
CA GLU A 175 -5.03 -7.87 -13.18
C GLU A 175 -5.23 -6.82 -14.26
N LYS A 176 -6.43 -6.76 -14.85
CA LYS A 176 -6.78 -5.81 -15.90
C LYS A 176 -6.49 -4.38 -15.45
N THR A 177 -6.96 -3.96 -14.28
CA THR A 177 -6.79 -2.56 -13.86
C THR A 177 -5.33 -2.21 -13.56
N LEU A 178 -4.56 -3.14 -12.98
CA LEU A 178 -3.14 -2.94 -12.72
C LEU A 178 -2.36 -2.82 -14.03
N PHE A 179 -2.67 -3.66 -15.02
CA PHE A 179 -2.05 -3.62 -16.34
C PHE A 179 -2.43 -2.35 -17.11
N GLU A 180 -3.69 -1.92 -17.08
CA GLU A 180 -4.11 -0.63 -17.67
C GLU A 180 -3.36 0.54 -17.05
N GLY A 181 -3.20 0.54 -15.72
CA GLY A 181 -2.40 1.53 -15.00
C GLY A 181 -0.93 1.54 -15.46
N ARG A 182 -0.30 0.36 -15.52
CA ARG A 182 1.08 0.20 -16.00
C ARG A 182 1.23 0.73 -17.43
N HIS A 183 0.38 0.26 -18.35
CA HIS A 183 0.45 0.64 -19.75
C HIS A 183 0.28 2.14 -19.95
N LYS A 184 -0.65 2.77 -19.20
CA LYS A 184 -0.82 4.23 -19.31
C LYS A 184 0.40 5.00 -18.78
N ILE A 185 1.03 4.54 -17.70
CA ILE A 185 2.27 5.16 -17.21
C ILE A 185 3.38 5.04 -18.25
N GLU A 186 3.57 3.86 -18.83
CA GLU A 186 4.58 3.60 -19.88
C GLU A 186 4.35 4.46 -21.12
N GLU A 187 3.10 4.62 -21.55
CA GLU A 187 2.72 5.54 -22.63
C GLU A 187 3.13 6.99 -22.30
N LEU A 188 2.79 7.48 -21.10
CA LEU A 188 3.11 8.85 -20.67
C LEU A 188 4.62 9.10 -20.50
N MET A 189 5.39 8.08 -20.13
CA MET A 189 6.86 8.16 -20.05
C MET A 189 7.52 8.32 -21.44
N ASN A 190 6.88 7.80 -22.49
CA ASN A 190 7.38 7.82 -23.86
C ASN A 190 6.97 9.08 -24.64
N GLN A 191 6.04 9.90 -24.13
CA GLN A 191 5.57 11.15 -24.76
C GLN A 191 6.52 12.34 -24.55
N LYS A 192 7.84 12.10 -24.58
CA LYS A 192 8.83 13.18 -24.48
C LYS A 192 8.87 14.07 -25.71
#